data_AF-A0A2E0TIQ3-F1
#
_entry.id   AF-A0A2E0TIQ3-F1
#
_cell.length_a   1.000
_cell.length_b   1.000
_cell.length_c   1.000
_cell.angle_alpha   90.00
_cell.angle_beta   90.00
_cell.angle_gamma   90.00
#
_symmetry.space_group_name_H-M   'P 1'
#
loop_
_entity.id
_entity.type
_entity.pdbx_description
1 polymer ?
#
loop_
_entity_poly.entity_id
_entity_poly.type
_entity_poly.pdbx_seq_one_letter_code
_entity_poly.pdbx_strand_id
1 'polypeptide(L)'
;MRTTPSRFTPFALALALAVPSLAAAQPDAGRRGGATAEERAERIEARMAERVEKLREELSLSDAQAARIARIFEESRAEMARLREAGRSPETRQAFRQLRWTTDDRIHEVLSAEQAEQLRQLRRDERLEHREARRGRRGMRGHHGHRGMRGERGPRGPRGERPELTPEQRQERRQARLDAMTEDLGLSAAQRAQIERVLTDAEAQRAEARAQHEPRTPEMREARRQIRWTVEDRIHEVLTPEQRDTLRQTRRERRAERMSHRRGRRGGRGAGPNGAGDVNGNANAR
;
A
#
# COMPACT_ATOMS: atom_id res chain seq x y z
N MET A 1 46.08 -32.05 29.22
CA MET A 1 44.73 -31.60 29.59
C MET A 1 43.75 -32.22 28.61
N ARG A 2 42.74 -32.93 29.11
CA ARG A 2 41.89 -33.86 28.35
C ARG A 2 40.76 -33.11 27.61
N THR A 3 40.57 -33.50 26.36
CA THR A 3 39.45 -33.14 25.48
C THR A 3 38.18 -33.92 25.87
N THR A 4 37.02 -33.29 25.72
CA THR A 4 35.72 -34.00 25.71
C THR A 4 34.86 -33.47 24.55
N PRO A 5 34.27 -34.34 23.71
CA PRO A 5 33.23 -33.96 22.76
C PRO A 5 31.83 -34.22 23.34
N SER A 6 30.96 -33.21 23.22
CA SER A 6 29.54 -33.30 23.58
C SER A 6 28.76 -34.07 22.51
N ARG A 7 27.97 -35.05 22.96
CA ARG A 7 27.13 -35.92 22.12
C ARG A 7 25.75 -35.28 21.95
N PHE A 8 25.37 -34.97 20.71
CA PHE A 8 24.01 -34.62 20.35
C PHE A 8 23.22 -35.90 20.00
N THR A 9 22.16 -36.16 20.76
CA THR A 9 21.14 -37.18 20.48
C THR A 9 20.07 -36.62 19.54
N PRO A 10 19.72 -37.31 18.43
CA PRO A 10 18.58 -36.91 17.61
C PRO A 10 17.26 -37.41 18.24
N PHE A 11 16.32 -36.48 18.44
CA PHE A 11 14.92 -36.80 18.74
C PHE A 11 14.22 -37.24 17.45
N ALA A 12 13.77 -38.49 17.40
CA ALA A 12 12.85 -38.98 16.37
C ALA A 12 11.43 -38.53 16.72
N LEU A 13 10.83 -37.67 15.88
CA LEU A 13 9.43 -37.26 16.00
C LEU A 13 8.58 -38.11 15.04
N ALA A 14 7.74 -38.97 15.61
CA ALA A 14 6.82 -39.84 14.87
C ALA A 14 5.68 -39.03 14.23
N LEU A 15 5.44 -39.30 12.95
CA LEU A 15 4.41 -38.72 12.11
C LEU A 15 3.07 -39.45 12.35
N ALA A 16 2.12 -38.82 13.04
CA ALA A 16 0.75 -39.32 13.16
C ALA A 16 -0.14 -38.66 12.10
N LEU A 17 -0.50 -39.43 11.07
CA LEU A 17 -1.50 -39.09 10.05
C LEU A 17 -2.91 -39.13 10.66
N ALA A 18 -3.49 -37.96 10.92
CA ALA A 18 -4.92 -37.83 11.19
C ALA A 18 -5.61 -37.30 9.91
N VAL A 19 -6.47 -38.14 9.31
CA VAL A 19 -7.29 -37.78 8.15
C VAL A 19 -8.63 -37.23 8.66
N PRO A 20 -8.94 -35.93 8.51
CA PRO A 20 -10.29 -35.45 8.75
C PRO A 20 -11.18 -35.74 7.53
N SER A 21 -12.26 -36.47 7.78
CA SER A 21 -13.34 -36.76 6.84
C SER A 21 -13.94 -35.47 6.27
N LEU A 22 -13.94 -35.34 4.94
CA LEU A 22 -14.61 -34.28 4.22
C LEU A 22 -16.13 -34.49 4.24
N ALA A 23 -16.86 -33.62 4.92
CA ALA A 23 -18.29 -33.46 4.77
C ALA A 23 -18.58 -32.56 3.56
N ALA A 24 -19.14 -33.15 2.49
CA ALA A 24 -19.63 -32.44 1.32
C ALA A 24 -21.12 -32.08 1.50
N ALA A 25 -21.47 -30.80 1.40
CA ALA A 25 -22.84 -30.27 1.36
C ALA A 25 -22.77 -28.83 0.82
N GLN A 26 -23.51 -28.31 -0.16
CA GLN A 26 -24.57 -28.79 -1.06
C GLN A 26 -24.39 -28.07 -2.43
N PRO A 27 -24.94 -28.61 -3.54
CA PRO A 27 -24.83 -28.00 -4.87
C PRO A 27 -25.78 -26.81 -5.02
N ASP A 28 -25.21 -25.60 -5.13
CA ASP A 28 -25.92 -24.39 -5.56
C ASP A 28 -26.13 -24.44 -7.09
N ALA A 29 -27.26 -25.03 -7.50
CA ALA A 29 -27.67 -25.11 -8.89
C ALA A 29 -28.21 -23.74 -9.35
N GLY A 30 -27.36 -22.91 -9.97
CA GLY A 30 -27.88 -21.69 -10.59
C GLY A 30 -26.92 -20.66 -11.19
N ARG A 31 -25.61 -20.90 -11.30
CA ARG A 31 -24.69 -19.84 -11.80
C ARG A 31 -23.59 -20.34 -12.75
N ARG A 32 -23.95 -20.38 -14.03
CA ARG A 32 -23.10 -20.12 -15.21
C ARG A 32 -21.65 -20.63 -15.09
N GLY A 33 -21.41 -21.92 -15.37
CA GLY A 33 -20.12 -22.49 -15.80
C GLY A 33 -18.87 -22.00 -15.08
N GLY A 34 -18.91 -21.90 -13.75
CA GLY A 34 -17.76 -21.50 -12.95
C GLY A 34 -16.87 -22.70 -12.67
N ALA A 35 -15.57 -22.60 -12.99
CA ALA A 35 -14.56 -23.59 -12.63
C ALA A 35 -14.72 -24.07 -11.18
N THR A 36 -14.50 -25.38 -10.94
CA THR A 36 -14.62 -26.04 -9.63
C THR A 36 -13.66 -25.40 -8.62
N ALA A 37 -13.84 -25.69 -7.32
CA ALA A 37 -12.92 -25.22 -6.29
C ALA A 37 -11.49 -25.74 -6.54
N GLU A 38 -11.37 -26.97 -7.03
CA GLU A 38 -10.13 -27.66 -7.37
C GLU A 38 -9.43 -27.01 -8.58
N GLU A 39 -10.15 -26.82 -9.71
CA GLU A 39 -9.61 -26.13 -10.89
C GLU A 39 -9.19 -24.67 -10.57
N ARG A 40 -9.87 -24.01 -9.62
CA ARG A 40 -9.45 -22.69 -9.14
C ARG A 40 -8.18 -22.77 -8.31
N ALA A 41 -8.02 -23.80 -7.49
CA ALA A 41 -6.84 -24.01 -6.67
C ALA A 41 -5.61 -24.31 -7.54
N GLU A 42 -5.76 -25.18 -8.54
CA GLU A 42 -4.72 -25.50 -9.52
C GLU A 42 -4.29 -24.27 -10.31
N ARG A 43 -5.24 -23.48 -10.83
CA ARG A 43 -4.91 -22.25 -11.57
C ARG A 43 -4.19 -21.22 -10.69
N ILE A 44 -4.51 -21.15 -9.40
CA ILE A 44 -3.79 -20.25 -8.48
C ILE A 44 -2.37 -20.77 -8.27
N GLU A 45 -2.19 -22.07 -8.12
CA GLU A 45 -0.90 -22.71 -7.93
C GLU A 45 0.00 -22.52 -9.15
N ALA A 46 -0.51 -22.82 -10.35
CA ALA A 46 0.20 -22.60 -11.60
C ALA A 46 0.67 -21.15 -11.76
N ARG A 47 -0.18 -20.17 -11.41
CA ARG A 47 0.19 -18.74 -11.42
C ARG A 47 1.26 -18.39 -10.40
N MET A 48 1.33 -19.09 -9.27
CA MET A 48 2.38 -18.86 -8.28
C MET A 48 3.70 -19.48 -8.73
N ALA A 49 3.67 -20.69 -9.29
CA ALA A 49 4.83 -21.32 -9.91
C ALA A 49 5.39 -20.42 -11.04
N GLU A 50 4.52 -19.97 -11.95
CA GLU A 50 4.88 -19.02 -13.02
C GLU A 50 5.50 -17.73 -12.44
N ARG A 51 4.95 -17.22 -11.34
CA ARG A 51 5.50 -16.02 -10.70
C ARG A 51 6.88 -16.27 -10.09
N VAL A 52 7.13 -17.43 -9.50
CA VAL A 52 8.44 -17.78 -8.92
C VAL A 52 9.46 -17.94 -10.05
N GLU A 53 9.10 -18.64 -11.14
CA GLU A 53 9.99 -18.78 -12.29
C GLU A 53 10.29 -17.44 -12.95
N LYS A 54 9.28 -16.57 -13.13
CA LYS A 54 9.51 -15.20 -13.61
C LYS A 54 10.50 -14.44 -12.72
N LEU A 55 10.33 -14.51 -11.39
CA LEU A 55 11.28 -13.87 -10.46
C LEU A 55 12.67 -14.50 -10.52
N ARG A 56 12.74 -15.81 -10.74
CA ARG A 56 14.00 -16.55 -10.89
C ARG A 56 14.76 -16.07 -12.12
N GLU A 57 14.08 -15.91 -13.24
CA GLU A 57 14.65 -15.39 -14.48
C GLU A 57 15.05 -13.91 -14.33
N GLU A 58 14.13 -13.04 -13.89
CA GLU A 58 14.36 -11.60 -13.84
C GLU A 58 15.41 -11.18 -12.80
N LEU A 59 15.57 -11.94 -11.71
CA LEU A 59 16.52 -11.65 -10.63
C LEU A 59 17.70 -12.63 -10.58
N SER A 60 17.80 -13.55 -11.54
CA SER A 60 18.81 -14.62 -11.56
C SER A 60 18.90 -15.36 -10.22
N LEU A 61 17.77 -15.81 -9.69
CA LEU A 61 17.71 -16.46 -8.37
C LEU A 61 18.35 -17.85 -8.41
N SER A 62 19.09 -18.19 -7.35
CA SER A 62 19.50 -19.59 -7.13
C SER A 62 18.30 -20.47 -6.81
N ASP A 63 18.41 -21.77 -7.07
CA ASP A 63 17.36 -22.76 -6.77
C ASP A 63 16.94 -22.74 -5.30
N ALA A 64 17.92 -22.55 -4.39
CA ALA A 64 17.66 -22.41 -2.97
C ALA A 64 16.88 -21.14 -2.62
N GLN A 65 17.14 -20.01 -3.29
CA GLN A 65 16.35 -18.78 -3.11
C GLN A 65 14.94 -18.94 -3.70
N ALA A 66 14.82 -19.50 -4.90
CA ALA A 66 13.54 -19.76 -5.55
C ALA A 66 12.64 -20.67 -4.70
N ALA A 67 13.18 -21.76 -4.15
CA ALA A 67 12.47 -22.66 -3.24
C ALA A 67 11.99 -21.95 -1.96
N ARG A 68 12.82 -21.07 -1.38
CA ARG A 68 12.42 -20.26 -0.21
C ARG A 68 11.30 -19.28 -0.54
N ILE A 69 11.36 -18.62 -1.70
CA ILE A 69 10.31 -17.69 -2.15
C ILE A 69 9.00 -18.43 -2.47
N ALA A 70 9.08 -19.61 -3.09
CA ALA A 70 7.91 -20.45 -3.34
C ALA A 70 7.17 -20.78 -2.03
N ARG A 71 7.92 -21.22 -1.00
CA ARG A 71 7.37 -21.49 0.32
C ARG A 71 6.74 -20.25 0.97
N ILE A 72 7.34 -19.06 0.83
CA ILE A 72 6.77 -17.80 1.32
C ILE A 72 5.41 -17.53 0.65
N PHE A 73 5.29 -17.75 -0.66
CA PHE A 73 4.02 -17.57 -1.37
C PHE A 73 2.95 -18.61 -0.99
N GLU A 74 3.33 -19.87 -0.75
CA GLU A 74 2.43 -20.91 -0.27
C GLU A 74 1.84 -20.57 1.11
N GLU A 75 2.69 -20.19 2.07
CA GLU A 75 2.26 -19.77 3.40
C GLU A 75 1.37 -18.52 3.34
N SER A 76 1.76 -17.54 2.51
CA SER A 76 0.95 -16.34 2.27
C SER A 76 -0.42 -16.67 1.67
N ARG A 77 -0.48 -17.65 0.76
CA ARG A 77 -1.73 -18.11 0.15
C ARG A 77 -2.63 -18.79 1.17
N ALA A 78 -2.09 -19.67 2.01
CA ALA A 78 -2.85 -20.34 3.06
C ALA A 78 -3.48 -19.31 4.02
N GLU A 79 -2.71 -18.31 4.44
CA GLU A 79 -3.22 -17.23 5.28
C GLU A 79 -4.27 -16.38 4.55
N MET A 80 -4.06 -16.12 3.25
CA MET A 80 -5.04 -15.42 2.42
C MET A 80 -6.35 -16.21 2.29
N ALA A 81 -6.32 -17.54 2.27
CA ALA A 81 -7.51 -18.39 2.25
C ALA A 81 -8.28 -18.27 3.57
N ARG A 82 -7.59 -18.41 4.72
CA ARG A 82 -8.17 -18.21 6.06
C ARG A 82 -8.84 -16.84 6.21
N LEU A 83 -8.17 -15.78 5.75
CA LEU A 83 -8.73 -14.43 5.78
C LEU A 83 -9.95 -14.23 4.87
N ARG A 84 -10.09 -15.03 3.81
CA ARG A 84 -11.29 -15.01 2.96
C ARG A 84 -12.46 -15.71 3.63
N GLU A 85 -12.20 -16.84 4.28
CA GLU A 85 -13.19 -17.60 5.05
C GLU A 85 -13.74 -16.78 6.23
N ALA A 86 -12.87 -16.00 6.89
CA ALA A 86 -13.27 -15.04 7.93
C ALA A 86 -14.19 -13.90 7.46
N GLY A 87 -14.41 -13.76 6.14
CA GLY A 87 -15.34 -12.79 5.57
C GLY A 87 -14.78 -11.37 5.39
N ARG A 88 -15.66 -10.43 5.00
CA ARG A 88 -15.27 -9.04 4.68
C ARG A 88 -15.55 -8.09 5.84
N SER A 89 -14.55 -7.83 6.67
CA SER A 89 -14.60 -6.82 7.73
C SER A 89 -13.48 -5.78 7.57
N PRO A 90 -13.52 -4.63 8.29
CA PRO A 90 -12.39 -3.71 8.36
C PRO A 90 -11.08 -4.38 8.85
N GLU A 91 -11.20 -5.34 9.76
CA GLU A 91 -10.12 -6.12 10.37
C GLU A 91 -9.53 -7.11 9.36
N THR A 92 -10.36 -7.90 8.66
CA THR A 92 -9.84 -8.81 7.62
C THR A 92 -9.18 -8.03 6.48
N ARG A 93 -9.71 -6.85 6.11
CA ARG A 93 -9.03 -5.93 5.17
C ARG A 93 -7.69 -5.43 5.70
N GLN A 94 -7.53 -5.26 7.00
CA GLN A 94 -6.26 -4.90 7.62
C GLN A 94 -5.29 -6.07 7.56
N ALA A 95 -5.73 -7.27 7.95
CA ALA A 95 -4.93 -8.48 7.89
C ALA A 95 -4.45 -8.75 6.46
N PHE A 96 -5.30 -8.57 5.43
CA PHE A 96 -4.87 -8.69 4.03
C PHE A 96 -3.76 -7.71 3.64
N ARG A 97 -3.73 -6.51 4.23
CA ARG A 97 -2.65 -5.54 3.96
C ARG A 97 -1.38 -5.93 4.68
N GLN A 98 -1.49 -6.32 5.95
CA GLN A 98 -0.36 -6.81 6.75
C GLN A 98 0.29 -8.03 6.08
N LEU A 99 -0.51 -9.01 5.68
CA LEU A 99 -0.06 -10.19 4.96
C LEU A 99 0.76 -9.83 3.72
N ARG A 100 0.33 -8.84 2.93
CA ARG A 100 1.09 -8.39 1.75
C ARG A 100 2.44 -7.80 2.13
N TRP A 101 2.52 -7.09 3.25
CA TRP A 101 3.77 -6.48 3.71
C TRP A 101 4.72 -7.50 4.31
N THR A 102 4.22 -8.39 5.17
CA THR A 102 5.05 -9.44 5.77
C THR A 102 5.59 -10.40 4.71
N THR A 103 4.76 -10.74 3.71
CA THR A 103 5.22 -11.52 2.54
C THR A 103 6.35 -10.80 1.81
N ASP A 104 6.26 -9.48 1.70
CA ASP A 104 7.26 -8.68 1.01
C ASP A 104 8.59 -8.59 1.77
N ASP A 105 8.51 -8.29 3.06
CA ASP A 105 9.66 -8.23 3.95
C ASP A 105 10.42 -9.59 3.95
N ARG A 106 9.69 -10.71 4.04
CA ARG A 106 10.25 -12.07 3.95
C ARG A 106 10.91 -12.39 2.60
N ILE A 107 10.38 -11.87 1.49
CA ILE A 107 11.03 -12.05 0.18
C ILE A 107 12.35 -11.27 0.16
N HIS A 108 12.36 -10.03 0.64
CA HIS A 108 13.58 -9.22 0.67
C HIS A 108 14.70 -9.83 1.52
N GLU A 109 14.36 -10.55 2.60
CA GLU A 109 15.35 -11.27 3.43
C GLU A 109 16.04 -12.43 2.70
N VAL A 110 15.44 -12.98 1.63
CA VAL A 110 16.00 -14.08 0.84
C VAL A 110 16.92 -13.56 -0.30
N LEU A 111 16.75 -12.29 -0.68
CA LEU A 111 17.44 -11.68 -1.82
C LEU A 111 18.76 -11.05 -1.40
N SER A 112 19.72 -11.00 -2.33
CA SER A 112 20.88 -10.13 -2.18
C SER A 112 20.46 -8.65 -2.28
N ALA A 113 21.35 -7.73 -1.88
CA ALA A 113 21.10 -6.29 -2.00
C ALA A 113 20.80 -5.86 -3.44
N GLU A 114 21.55 -6.40 -4.41
CA GLU A 114 21.37 -6.11 -5.84
C GLU A 114 20.04 -6.67 -6.36
N GLN A 115 19.70 -7.91 -6.03
CA GLN A 115 18.43 -8.55 -6.41
C GLN A 115 17.24 -7.80 -5.79
N ALA A 116 17.37 -7.33 -4.55
CA ALA A 116 16.34 -6.54 -3.89
C ALA A 116 16.10 -5.20 -4.60
N GLU A 117 17.15 -4.54 -5.11
CA GLU A 117 17.00 -3.30 -5.90
C GLU A 117 16.35 -3.58 -7.26
N GLN A 118 16.75 -4.65 -7.95
CA GLN A 118 16.12 -5.07 -9.20
C GLN A 118 14.63 -5.37 -9.01
N LEU A 119 14.26 -6.09 -7.94
CA LEU A 119 12.86 -6.36 -7.62
C LEU A 119 12.07 -5.07 -7.35
N ARG A 120 12.68 -4.08 -6.67
CA ARG A 120 12.05 -2.77 -6.47
C ARG A 120 11.80 -2.07 -7.79
N GLN A 121 12.77 -2.12 -8.71
CA GLN A 121 12.65 -1.53 -10.03
C GLN A 121 11.54 -2.17 -10.85
N LEU A 122 11.52 -3.51 -10.95
CA LEU A 122 10.47 -4.26 -11.62
C LEU A 122 9.08 -3.89 -11.10
N ARG A 123 8.93 -3.78 -9.78
CA ARG A 123 7.66 -3.35 -9.18
C ARG A 123 7.30 -1.90 -9.45
N ARG A 124 8.28 -1.01 -9.59
CA ARG A 124 8.04 0.38 -10.00
C ARG A 124 7.50 0.38 -11.44
N ASP A 125 8.09 -0.41 -12.31
CA ASP A 125 7.72 -0.50 -13.73
C ASP A 125 6.33 -1.15 -13.89
N GLU A 126 6.06 -2.29 -13.23
CA GLU A 126 4.73 -2.92 -13.23
C GLU A 126 3.63 -1.97 -12.71
N ARG A 127 3.95 -1.13 -11.71
CA ARG A 127 3.01 -0.12 -11.17
C ARG A 127 2.73 0.99 -12.17
N LEU A 128 3.69 1.34 -13.02
CA LEU A 128 3.50 2.28 -14.12
C LEU A 128 2.64 1.66 -15.22
N GLU A 129 3.00 0.48 -15.71
CA GLU A 129 2.28 -0.21 -16.78
C GLU A 129 0.81 -0.46 -16.42
N HIS A 130 0.53 -0.99 -15.23
CA HIS A 130 -0.85 -1.23 -14.77
C HIS A 130 -1.66 0.05 -14.73
N ARG A 131 -1.01 1.19 -14.48
CA ARG A 131 -1.65 2.49 -14.45
C ARG A 131 -1.93 3.01 -15.85
N GLU A 132 -1.02 2.83 -16.80
CA GLU A 132 -1.21 3.17 -18.20
C GLU A 132 -2.36 2.35 -18.80
N ALA A 133 -2.37 1.04 -18.54
CA ALA A 133 -3.46 0.15 -18.90
C ALA A 133 -4.80 0.63 -18.33
N ARG A 134 -4.82 1.12 -17.08
CA ARG A 134 -6.02 1.71 -16.46
C ARG A 134 -6.42 3.05 -17.06
N ARG A 135 -5.46 3.90 -17.46
CA ARG A 135 -5.75 5.17 -18.15
C ARG A 135 -6.39 4.90 -19.51
N GLY A 136 -5.85 3.97 -20.30
CA GLY A 136 -6.44 3.54 -21.57
C GLY A 136 -7.86 3.02 -21.41
N ARG A 137 -8.11 2.16 -20.40
CA ARG A 137 -9.47 1.64 -20.11
C ARG A 137 -10.45 2.69 -19.58
N ARG A 138 -9.97 3.72 -18.86
CA ARG A 138 -10.83 4.80 -18.33
C ARG A 138 -11.25 5.79 -19.43
N GLY A 139 -10.48 5.91 -20.52
CA GLY A 139 -10.89 6.65 -21.71
C GLY A 139 -12.11 6.03 -22.41
N MET A 140 -12.23 4.69 -22.42
CA MET A 140 -13.34 4.00 -23.09
C MET A 140 -14.62 3.84 -22.25
N ARG A 141 -14.54 3.88 -20.92
CA ARG A 141 -15.73 3.81 -20.01
C ARG A 141 -16.35 5.19 -19.69
N GLY A 142 -16.01 6.22 -20.47
CA GLY A 142 -16.55 7.57 -20.31
C GLY A 142 -17.93 7.80 -20.93
N HIS A 143 -18.47 6.85 -21.71
CA HIS A 143 -19.64 7.14 -22.55
C HIS A 143 -21.02 6.65 -22.08
N HIS A 144 -21.15 5.82 -21.03
CA HIS A 144 -22.47 5.31 -20.62
C HIS A 144 -22.69 5.47 -19.11
N GLY A 145 -23.46 6.49 -18.76
CA GLY A 145 -23.89 6.78 -17.40
C GLY A 145 -24.45 8.19 -17.27
N HIS A 146 -25.59 8.48 -17.92
CA HIS A 146 -26.46 9.60 -17.56
C HIS A 146 -26.83 9.48 -16.08
N ARG A 147 -26.15 10.21 -15.20
CA ARG A 147 -26.54 10.37 -13.80
C ARG A 147 -26.48 11.83 -13.42
N GLY A 148 -27.57 12.53 -13.75
CA GLY A 148 -27.95 13.84 -13.23
C GLY A 148 -26.96 14.95 -13.52
N MET A 149 -27.39 15.95 -14.30
CA MET A 149 -26.76 17.27 -14.40
C MET A 149 -26.55 17.82 -12.98
N ARG A 150 -25.39 17.53 -12.38
CA ARG A 150 -24.95 18.14 -11.14
C ARG A 150 -24.61 19.56 -11.56
N GLY A 151 -25.52 20.48 -11.25
CA GLY A 151 -25.43 21.90 -11.61
C GLY A 151 -23.99 22.39 -11.58
N GLU A 152 -23.65 23.11 -12.63
CA GLU A 152 -22.33 23.72 -12.85
C GLU A 152 -21.76 24.14 -11.51
N ARG A 153 -20.73 23.42 -11.05
CA ARG A 153 -19.94 23.95 -9.95
C ARG A 153 -19.35 25.23 -10.53
N GLY A 154 -19.87 26.37 -10.10
CA GLY A 154 -19.36 27.68 -10.48
C GLY A 154 -17.84 27.71 -10.40
N PRO A 155 -17.18 28.58 -11.19
CA PRO A 155 -15.74 28.60 -11.33
C PRO A 155 -15.10 28.48 -9.96
N ARG A 156 -14.30 27.42 -9.76
CA ARG A 156 -13.46 27.31 -8.58
C ARG A 156 -12.61 28.58 -8.58
N GLY A 157 -12.93 29.51 -7.66
CA GLY A 157 -12.18 30.74 -7.50
C GLY A 157 -10.67 30.44 -7.43
N PRO A 158 -9.83 31.38 -7.87
CA PRO A 158 -8.38 31.20 -7.92
C PRO A 158 -7.93 30.73 -6.53
N ARG A 159 -7.46 29.47 -6.46
CA ARG A 159 -6.75 29.02 -5.26
C ARG A 159 -5.51 29.88 -5.20
N GLY A 160 -5.47 30.80 -4.24
CA GLY A 160 -4.32 31.66 -4.00
C GLY A 160 -3.03 30.86 -4.11
N GLU A 161 -2.07 31.44 -4.83
CA GLU A 161 -0.72 30.89 -4.94
C GLU A 161 -0.23 30.68 -3.51
N ARG A 162 -0.03 29.41 -3.13
CA ARG A 162 0.60 29.13 -1.84
C ARG A 162 2.04 29.59 -2.00
N PRO A 163 2.55 30.49 -1.14
CA PRO A 163 3.92 30.96 -1.23
C PRO A 163 4.86 29.76 -1.26
N GLU A 164 5.85 29.80 -2.15
CA GLU A 164 6.90 28.81 -2.17
C GLU A 164 7.69 28.89 -0.87
N LEU A 165 7.94 27.75 -0.25
CA LEU A 165 8.74 27.69 0.97
C LEU A 165 10.17 28.12 0.65
N THR A 166 10.80 28.92 1.49
CA THR A 166 12.23 29.25 1.35
C THR A 166 13.11 27.99 1.55
N PRO A 167 14.38 27.98 1.10
CA PRO A 167 15.31 26.90 1.40
C PRO A 167 15.37 26.55 2.90
N GLU A 168 15.37 27.55 3.77
CA GLU A 168 15.43 27.42 5.23
C GLU A 168 14.16 26.77 5.76
N GLN A 169 12.97 27.23 5.33
CA GLN A 169 11.69 26.63 5.72
C GLN A 169 11.56 25.18 5.24
N ARG A 170 12.18 24.81 4.12
CA ARG A 170 12.23 23.41 3.66
C ARG A 170 13.13 22.58 4.55
N GLN A 171 14.31 23.09 4.89
CA GLN A 171 15.23 22.45 5.84
C GLN A 171 14.58 22.25 7.21
N GLU A 172 13.91 23.25 7.76
CA GLU A 172 13.18 23.14 9.03
C GLU A 172 12.10 22.05 8.97
N ARG A 173 11.32 22.00 7.89
CA ARG A 173 10.30 20.96 7.71
C ARG A 173 10.88 19.56 7.56
N ARG A 174 12.04 19.44 6.91
CA ARG A 174 12.77 18.18 6.79
C ARG A 174 13.27 17.74 8.15
N GLN A 175 13.85 18.66 8.92
CA GLN A 175 14.34 18.41 10.26
C GLN A 175 13.21 17.99 11.20
N ALA A 176 12.11 18.75 11.25
CA ALA A 176 10.93 18.40 12.04
C ALA A 176 10.34 17.03 11.64
N ARG A 177 10.39 16.68 10.35
CA ARG A 177 9.98 15.35 9.89
C ARG A 177 10.92 14.24 10.36
N LEU A 178 12.23 14.49 10.35
CA LEU A 178 13.22 13.55 10.87
C LEU A 178 13.06 13.35 12.37
N ASP A 179 12.90 14.44 13.13
CA ASP A 179 12.69 14.40 14.57
C ASP A 179 11.43 13.62 14.92
N ALA A 180 10.31 13.91 14.26
CA ALA A 180 9.08 13.13 14.44
C ALA A 180 9.26 11.64 14.08
N MET A 181 10.03 11.31 13.04
CA MET A 181 10.32 9.91 12.71
C MET A 181 11.25 9.26 13.73
N THR A 182 12.23 10.00 14.26
CA THR A 182 13.13 9.54 15.32
C THR A 182 12.35 9.22 16.58
N GLU A 183 11.43 10.09 16.97
CA GLU A 183 10.55 9.91 18.13
C GLU A 183 9.55 8.76 17.89
N ASP A 184 8.80 8.79 16.79
CA ASP A 184 7.75 7.79 16.48
C ASP A 184 8.32 6.36 16.35
N LEU A 185 9.56 6.21 15.87
CA LEU A 185 10.14 4.90 15.50
C LEU A 185 11.35 4.49 16.35
N GLY A 186 11.81 5.34 17.27
CA GLY A 186 13.05 5.10 18.02
C GLY A 186 14.26 4.90 17.12
N LEU A 187 14.49 5.81 16.16
CA LEU A 187 15.59 5.67 15.19
C LEU A 187 16.96 5.81 15.87
N SER A 188 17.90 4.93 15.50
CA SER A 188 19.30 5.10 15.90
C SER A 188 19.95 6.30 15.19
N ALA A 189 21.08 6.78 15.71
CA ALA A 189 21.83 7.88 15.08
C ALA A 189 22.24 7.55 13.63
N ALA A 190 22.64 6.31 13.37
CA ALA A 190 23.00 5.85 12.03
C ALA A 190 21.77 5.82 11.09
N GLN A 191 20.63 5.29 11.55
CA GLN A 191 19.40 5.28 10.77
C GLN A 191 18.89 6.69 10.47
N ARG A 192 18.95 7.58 11.46
CA ARG A 192 18.58 8.99 11.30
C ARG A 192 19.43 9.68 10.23
N ALA A 193 20.75 9.50 10.25
CA ALA A 193 21.65 10.07 9.25
C ALA A 193 21.38 9.52 7.83
N GLN A 194 21.06 8.22 7.71
CA GLN A 194 20.69 7.63 6.42
C GLN A 194 19.36 8.18 5.90
N ILE A 195 18.34 8.29 6.75
CA ILE A 195 17.04 8.85 6.35
C ILE A 195 17.16 10.33 6.00
N GLU A 196 18.01 11.09 6.70
CA GLU A 196 18.30 12.49 6.36
C GLU A 196 18.82 12.62 4.93
N ARG A 197 19.79 11.80 4.53
CA ARG A 197 20.30 11.78 3.15
C ARG A 197 19.18 11.48 2.15
N VAL A 198 18.34 10.47 2.43
CA VAL A 198 17.19 10.14 1.57
C VAL A 198 16.23 11.33 1.39
N LEU A 199 15.97 12.07 2.46
CA LEU A 199 15.08 13.23 2.39
C LEU A 199 15.71 14.41 1.66
N THR A 200 17.00 14.65 1.82
CA THR A 200 17.76 15.68 1.11
C THR A 200 17.81 15.39 -0.40
N ASP A 201 18.15 14.16 -0.79
CA ASP A 201 18.14 13.72 -2.19
C ASP A 201 16.77 13.93 -2.84
N ALA A 202 15.70 13.59 -2.12
CA ALA A 202 14.34 13.75 -2.59
C ALA A 202 13.92 15.21 -2.77
N GLU A 203 14.49 16.14 -1.99
CA GLU A 203 14.27 17.56 -2.18
C GLU A 203 14.96 18.08 -3.44
N ALA A 204 16.20 17.65 -3.68
CA ALA A 204 16.91 17.95 -4.93
C ALA A 204 16.14 17.44 -6.15
N GLN A 205 15.71 16.17 -6.14
CA GLN A 205 14.90 15.60 -7.22
C GLN A 205 13.56 16.34 -7.42
N ARG A 206 12.95 16.84 -6.33
CA ARG A 206 11.71 17.64 -6.45
C ARG A 206 11.96 19.02 -7.01
N ALA A 207 13.11 19.63 -6.73
CA ALA A 207 13.50 20.92 -7.29
C ALA A 207 13.77 20.75 -8.80
N GLU A 208 14.53 19.73 -9.18
CA GLU A 208 14.79 19.36 -10.57
C GLU A 208 13.49 19.10 -11.35
N ALA A 209 12.58 18.29 -10.80
CA ALA A 209 11.29 18.04 -11.44
C ALA A 209 10.46 19.31 -11.64
N ARG A 210 10.61 20.34 -10.78
CA ARG A 210 9.96 21.66 -10.97
C ARG A 210 10.63 22.50 -12.03
N ALA A 211 11.95 22.41 -12.16
CA ALA A 211 12.66 23.07 -13.24
C ALA A 211 12.32 22.45 -14.61
N GLN A 212 12.17 21.12 -14.67
CA GLN A 212 11.94 20.39 -15.91
C GLN A 212 10.49 20.36 -16.39
N HIS A 213 9.52 20.51 -15.49
CA HIS A 213 8.10 20.34 -15.83
C HIS A 213 7.22 21.45 -15.29
N GLU A 214 6.30 21.91 -16.15
CA GLU A 214 5.30 22.92 -15.78
C GLU A 214 4.42 22.42 -14.61
N PRO A 215 4.00 23.31 -13.68
CA PRO A 215 3.13 22.94 -12.59
C PRO A 215 1.84 22.25 -13.06
N ARG A 216 1.42 21.22 -12.32
CA ARG A 216 0.15 20.48 -12.49
C ARG A 216 0.03 19.65 -13.78
N THR A 217 1.07 19.50 -14.58
CA THR A 217 1.07 18.59 -15.74
C THR A 217 1.05 17.10 -15.36
N PRO A 218 0.64 16.18 -16.26
CA PRO A 218 0.79 14.74 -16.07
C PRO A 218 2.20 14.31 -15.65
N GLU A 219 3.22 14.89 -16.29
CA GLU A 219 4.65 14.62 -16.16
C GLU A 219 5.15 15.06 -14.78
N MET A 220 4.85 16.30 -14.36
CA MET A 220 5.14 16.77 -13.00
C MET A 220 4.53 15.85 -11.93
N ARG A 221 3.31 15.36 -12.16
CA ARG A 221 2.69 14.41 -11.23
C ARG A 221 3.39 13.04 -11.26
N GLU A 222 3.93 12.63 -12.41
CA GLU A 222 4.75 11.41 -12.61
C GLU A 222 6.01 11.47 -11.77
N ALA A 223 6.81 12.51 -11.97
CA ALA A 223 8.06 12.75 -11.25
C ALA A 223 7.82 12.77 -9.73
N ARG A 224 6.82 13.52 -9.26
CA ARG A 224 6.46 13.55 -7.83
C ARG A 224 6.01 12.20 -7.27
N ARG A 225 5.45 11.31 -8.10
CA ARG A 225 5.10 9.95 -7.66
C ARG A 225 6.35 9.11 -7.55
N GLN A 226 7.21 9.13 -8.56
CA GLN A 226 8.46 8.38 -8.57
C GLN A 226 9.32 8.73 -7.37
N ILE A 227 9.57 10.02 -7.15
CA ILE A 227 10.32 10.50 -5.98
C ILE A 227 9.71 10.00 -4.66
N ARG A 228 8.37 9.99 -4.55
CA ARG A 228 7.71 9.48 -3.34
C ARG A 228 7.94 7.98 -3.16
N TRP A 229 7.87 7.19 -4.23
CA TRP A 229 8.12 5.75 -4.17
C TRP A 229 9.56 5.45 -3.81
N THR A 230 10.53 6.09 -4.47
CA THR A 230 11.95 5.93 -4.16
C THR A 230 12.26 6.28 -2.71
N VAL A 231 11.71 7.38 -2.19
CA VAL A 231 11.87 7.76 -0.78
C VAL A 231 11.27 6.72 0.16
N GLU A 232 10.09 6.20 -0.17
CA GLU A 232 9.43 5.19 0.65
C GLU A 232 10.27 3.91 0.71
N ASP A 233 10.74 3.43 -0.43
CA ASP A 233 11.58 2.23 -0.55
C ASP A 233 12.89 2.39 0.25
N ARG A 234 13.62 3.49 0.05
CA ARG A 234 14.90 3.74 0.74
C ARG A 234 14.72 3.94 2.25
N ILE A 235 13.61 4.53 2.69
CA ILE A 235 13.31 4.61 4.13
C ILE A 235 13.04 3.22 4.69
N HIS A 236 12.26 2.38 4.00
CA HIS A 236 11.97 1.03 4.46
C HIS A 236 13.25 0.22 4.69
N GLU A 237 14.22 0.30 3.79
CA GLU A 237 15.51 -0.40 3.90
C GLU A 237 16.27 -0.09 5.19
N VAL A 238 16.25 1.17 5.63
CA VAL A 238 16.94 1.63 6.84
C VAL A 238 16.26 1.16 8.13
N LEU A 239 14.95 0.90 8.07
CA LEU A 239 14.14 0.53 9.23
C LEU A 239 14.17 -0.97 9.51
N THR A 240 14.14 -1.35 10.79
CA THR A 240 13.91 -2.73 11.22
C THR A 240 12.48 -3.18 10.89
N PRO A 241 12.17 -4.48 10.85
CA PRO A 241 10.81 -4.98 10.63
C PRO A 241 9.78 -4.35 11.57
N GLU A 242 10.09 -4.23 12.86
CA GLU A 242 9.22 -3.65 13.88
C GLU A 242 9.00 -2.15 13.64
N GLN A 243 10.07 -1.42 13.30
CA GLN A 243 9.97 0.00 12.96
C GLN A 243 9.14 0.23 11.69
N ARG A 244 9.24 -0.66 10.70
CA ARG A 244 8.39 -0.62 9.49
C ARG A 244 6.93 -0.81 9.87
N ASP A 245 6.61 -1.75 10.75
CA ASP A 245 5.25 -1.97 11.24
C ASP A 245 4.68 -0.75 11.97
N THR A 246 5.46 -0.16 12.88
CA THR A 246 5.06 1.07 13.56
C THR A 246 4.82 2.20 12.56
N LEU A 247 5.73 2.42 11.60
CA LEU A 247 5.55 3.45 10.57
C LEU A 247 4.27 3.21 9.75
N ARG A 248 3.98 1.95 9.40
CA ARG A 248 2.76 1.57 8.66
C ARG A 248 1.50 1.84 9.47
N GLN A 249 1.51 1.50 10.77
CA GLN A 249 0.39 1.75 11.68
C GLN A 249 0.13 3.24 11.84
N THR A 250 1.15 4.04 12.17
CA THR A 250 1.03 5.49 12.35
C THR A 250 0.51 6.18 11.09
N ARG A 251 0.99 5.76 9.89
CA ARG A 251 0.46 6.26 8.61
C ARG A 251 -1.03 5.93 8.41
N ARG A 252 -1.47 4.75 8.85
CA ARG A 252 -2.87 4.32 8.76
C ARG A 252 -3.75 5.15 9.68
N GLU A 253 -3.35 5.33 10.93
CA GLU A 253 -4.09 6.12 11.92
C GLU A 253 -4.25 7.57 11.45
N ARG A 254 -3.14 8.22 11.07
CA ARG A 254 -3.17 9.57 10.47
C ARG A 254 -4.06 9.63 9.23
N ARG A 255 -4.12 8.57 8.41
CA ARG A 255 -5.02 8.52 7.25
C ARG A 255 -6.48 8.37 7.67
N ALA A 256 -6.78 7.51 8.65
CA ALA A 256 -8.13 7.31 9.17
C ALA A 256 -8.68 8.59 9.79
N GLU A 257 -7.87 9.26 10.60
CA GLU A 257 -8.15 10.56 11.18
C GLU A 257 -8.43 11.63 10.11
N ARG A 258 -7.58 11.74 9.08
CA ARG A 258 -7.84 12.67 7.95
C ARG A 258 -9.16 12.38 7.24
N MET A 259 -9.54 11.11 7.14
CA MET A 259 -10.78 10.69 6.49
C MET A 259 -12.01 10.97 7.37
N SER A 260 -11.92 10.82 8.70
CA SER A 260 -13.01 11.16 9.62
C SER A 260 -13.30 12.67 9.58
N HIS A 261 -12.26 13.51 9.64
CA HIS A 261 -12.37 14.97 9.51
C HIS A 261 -12.98 15.38 8.16
N ARG A 262 -12.64 14.68 7.07
CA ARG A 262 -13.18 14.95 5.74
C ARG A 262 -14.67 14.56 5.63
N ARG A 263 -15.11 13.52 6.34
CA ARG A 263 -16.53 13.12 6.37
C ARG A 263 -17.37 14.12 7.15
N GLY A 264 -16.86 14.63 8.28
CA GLY A 264 -17.52 15.70 9.06
C GLY A 264 -17.74 16.99 8.25
N ARG A 265 -16.74 17.43 7.49
CA ARG A 265 -16.86 18.65 6.65
C ARG A 265 -17.76 18.51 5.42
N ARG A 266 -18.09 17.29 4.97
CA ARG A 266 -18.97 17.07 3.80
C ARG A 266 -20.45 16.98 4.17
N GLY A 267 -20.78 16.77 5.45
CA GLY A 267 -22.16 16.76 5.96
C GLY A 267 -22.74 18.15 6.25
N GLY A 268 -21.89 19.18 6.48
CA GLY A 268 -22.34 20.52 6.91
C GLY A 268 -22.55 21.56 5.81
N ARG A 269 -22.76 21.18 4.53
CA ARG A 269 -23.07 22.12 3.43
C ARG A 269 -24.42 21.79 2.79
N GLY A 270 -25.48 21.75 3.59
CA GLY A 270 -26.83 21.43 3.11
C GLY A 270 -27.99 21.93 3.98
N ALA A 271 -27.75 22.77 4.98
CA ALA A 271 -28.80 23.45 5.74
C ALA A 271 -28.32 24.87 6.04
N GLY A 272 -28.50 25.77 5.08
CA GLY A 272 -28.44 27.21 5.34
C GLY A 272 -29.73 27.62 6.07
N PRO A 273 -29.67 28.52 7.07
CA PRO A 273 -30.78 28.85 7.96
C PRO A 273 -31.85 29.80 7.37
N ASN A 274 -32.00 29.91 6.05
CA ASN A 274 -32.92 30.89 5.43
C ASN A 274 -34.30 30.29 5.07
N GLY A 275 -34.81 29.39 5.91
CA GLY A 275 -36.07 28.68 5.67
C GLY A 275 -37.12 28.87 6.76
N ALA A 276 -37.10 29.99 7.47
CA ALA A 276 -38.15 30.47 8.38
C ALA A 276 -37.84 31.95 8.64
N GLY A 277 -38.72 32.92 8.56
CA GLY A 277 -40.15 32.96 8.33
C GLY A 277 -40.51 34.40 8.67
N ASP A 278 -41.13 35.12 7.74
CA ASP A 278 -41.70 36.45 8.03
C ASP A 278 -42.93 36.63 7.14
N VAL A 279 -44.01 35.97 7.55
CA VAL A 279 -45.37 36.39 7.21
C VAL A 279 -45.85 37.15 8.46
N ASN A 280 -45.42 38.40 8.60
CA ASN A 280 -45.94 39.28 9.63
C ASN A 280 -47.23 39.92 9.09
N GLY A 281 -48.36 39.30 9.42
CA GLY A 281 -49.67 39.93 9.33
C GLY A 281 -49.84 40.89 10.50
N ASN A 282 -49.96 42.18 10.22
CA ASN A 282 -50.49 43.12 11.19
C ASN A 282 -51.85 43.63 10.69
N ALA A 283 -52.87 43.28 11.47
CA ALA A 283 -54.26 43.66 11.32
C ALA A 283 -54.63 44.58 12.49
N ASN A 284 -55.42 45.62 12.18
CA ASN A 284 -56.20 46.47 13.12
C ASN A 284 -55.38 47.37 14.07
N ALA A 285 -55.84 48.54 14.54
CA ALA A 285 -57.12 49.23 14.51
C ALA A 285 -56.81 50.76 14.59
N ARG A 286 -57.59 51.61 13.90
CA ARG A 286 -58.50 52.63 14.48
C ARG A 286 -57.88 53.59 15.49
#